data_AF-A0A7G9Y7D0-F1
#
_entry.id   AF-A0A7G9Y7D0-F1
#
_cell.length_a   1.000
_cell.length_b   1.000
_cell.length_c   1.000
_cell.angle_alpha   90.00
_cell.angle_beta   90.00
_cell.angle_gamma   90.00
#
_symmetry.space_group_name_H-M   'P 1'
#
loop_
_entity.id
_entity.type
_entity.pdbx_description
1 polymer ?
#
loop_
_entity_poly.entity_id
_entity_poly.type
_entity_poly.pdbx_seq_one_letter_code
_entity_poly.pdbx_strand_id
1 'polypeptide(L)'
;MRLSGCGNLLKEQNLEDDVLTDCPYQFTGIGYNRIAVVVVSSEQIKDVIDCGVLGNGHNVPRHDLGYTNLRIIYYHAQLNRSDPTNILRIFAVLKIYAQPRKIYLTKMSVPKNHPRYQSLKIRERLVEGVASGIASQVGLIAHGRGEAFDYLIGERTTASAMEGARAAAAMLLAAKNPVLSVNGNVAALVPNETIELGRILDATIEINLFYRTDERVRAIADHLRAHGASDLLGEHPDPDAALPLAHPRSLVCRDGIHAADVVLVPLEDGDRCQTLVDMRKSVIAIDLNPLSRTAQSATITIVDNVVRAIPNMIELVQQIRDFSEDRLTEIILQYDNHDALQSAIAEIVERGWRSELS
;
A
#
# COMPACT_ATOMS: atom_id res chain seq x y z
N MET A 1 24.35 44.93 21.83
CA MET A 1 25.25 44.42 20.77
C MET A 1 24.45 43.44 19.93
N ARG A 2 24.23 43.74 18.64
CA ARG A 2 23.53 42.83 17.71
C ARG A 2 24.38 41.57 17.54
N LEU A 3 23.85 40.40 17.91
CA LEU A 3 24.41 39.11 17.49
C LEU A 3 23.97 38.86 16.04
N SER A 4 24.70 39.47 15.11
CA SER A 4 24.74 39.08 13.71
C SER A 4 25.58 37.79 13.61
N GLY A 5 24.93 36.64 13.41
CA GLY A 5 25.65 35.38 13.21
C GLY A 5 24.90 34.13 13.65
N CYS A 6 23.64 33.97 13.24
CA CYS A 6 22.94 32.67 13.11
C CYS A 6 21.68 32.91 12.28
N GLY A 7 21.85 33.57 11.13
CA GLY A 7 20.85 33.57 10.07
C GLY A 7 21.03 32.30 9.25
N ASN A 8 19.91 31.64 8.93
CA ASN A 8 19.74 30.58 7.93
C ASN A 8 19.63 29.13 8.39
N LEU A 9 18.85 28.80 9.44
CA LEU A 9 18.33 27.42 9.56
C LEU A 9 16.88 27.29 10.05
N LEU A 10 16.14 28.39 10.15
CA LEU A 10 14.71 28.38 10.46
C LEU A 10 14.00 29.39 9.55
N LYS A 11 13.91 29.06 8.26
CA LYS A 11 12.95 29.69 7.38
C LYS A 11 11.96 28.63 6.92
N GLU A 12 10.70 28.90 7.26
CA GLU A 12 9.49 28.33 6.69
C GLU A 12 9.23 26.86 7.04
N GLN A 13 8.31 26.63 7.99
CA GLN A 13 6.97 26.12 7.67
C GLN A 13 6.10 26.07 8.93
N ASN A 14 4.85 26.56 8.77
CA ASN A 14 3.78 26.55 9.77
C ASN A 14 3.56 25.15 10.34
N LEU A 15 3.68 25.00 11.66
CA LEU A 15 3.31 23.78 12.36
C LEU A 15 2.53 24.18 13.61
N GLU A 16 1.29 23.70 13.67
CA GLU A 16 0.28 23.98 14.69
C GLU A 16 0.76 23.58 16.08
N ASP A 17 0.37 24.41 17.04
CA ASP A 17 0.73 24.37 18.46
C ASP A 17 0.13 23.14 19.16
N ASP A 18 0.96 22.13 19.42
CA ASP A 18 0.78 21.23 20.58
C ASP A 18 1.92 21.49 21.55
N VAL A 19 1.78 22.60 22.29
CA VAL A 19 2.68 22.97 23.38
C VAL A 19 2.40 22.02 24.56
N LEU A 20 3.43 21.30 25.01
CA LEU A 20 3.45 20.63 26.32
C LEU A 20 3.23 21.69 27.41
N THR A 21 2.00 21.86 27.87
CA THR A 21 1.55 23.02 28.66
C THR A 21 2.03 23.07 30.12
N ASP A 22 2.79 22.10 30.61
CA ASP A 22 3.24 22.05 32.01
C ASP A 22 4.77 21.95 32.20
N CYS A 23 5.56 22.40 31.21
CA CYS A 23 7.02 22.42 31.32
C CYS A 23 7.56 23.87 31.28
N PRO A 24 8.31 24.35 32.29
CA PRO A 24 8.73 25.76 32.39
C PRO A 24 9.83 26.17 31.39
N TYR A 25 10.15 25.34 30.39
CA TYR A 25 11.24 25.55 29.44
C TYR A 25 10.71 25.90 28.04
N GLN A 26 11.34 26.88 27.38
CA GLN A 26 10.96 27.29 26.01
C GLN A 26 11.39 26.26 24.97
N PHE A 27 10.42 25.61 24.32
CA PHE A 27 10.64 24.72 23.18
C PHE A 27 10.62 25.54 21.89
N THR A 28 11.59 25.30 20.99
CA THR A 28 11.60 25.93 19.66
C THR A 28 11.66 24.86 18.58
N GLY A 29 10.53 24.66 17.89
CA GLY A 29 10.40 23.98 16.60
C GLY A 29 10.34 22.45 16.63
N ILE A 30 9.22 21.89 16.17
CA ILE A 30 9.04 20.47 15.84
C ILE A 30 9.10 20.39 14.31
N GLY A 31 10.14 19.80 13.72
CA GLY A 31 10.22 19.56 12.27
C GLY A 31 10.02 18.09 11.89
N TYR A 32 9.78 17.81 10.59
CA TYR A 32 9.40 16.52 9.97
C TYR A 32 10.32 15.29 10.19
N ASN A 33 11.26 15.35 11.13
CA ASN A 33 12.03 14.21 11.65
C ASN A 33 12.06 14.17 13.19
N ARG A 34 11.03 14.72 13.86
CA ARG A 34 10.79 14.75 15.32
C ARG A 34 12.06 14.92 16.17
N ILE A 35 12.86 15.92 15.83
CA ILE A 35 13.99 16.37 16.66
C ILE A 35 13.49 17.52 17.51
N ALA A 36 13.63 17.42 18.82
CA ALA A 36 13.37 18.52 19.74
C ALA A 36 14.71 19.07 20.23
N VAL A 37 14.98 20.35 20.02
CA VAL A 37 16.18 21.00 20.55
C VAL A 37 15.79 21.73 21.83
N VAL A 38 16.44 21.38 22.95
CA VAL A 38 16.18 21.97 24.25
C VAL A 38 17.41 22.77 24.66
N VAL A 39 17.24 24.08 24.83
CA VAL A 39 18.32 24.99 25.27
C VAL A 39 18.12 25.26 26.74
N VAL A 40 19.06 24.81 27.57
CA VAL A 40 19.03 24.97 29.03
C VAL A 40 20.33 25.60 29.53
N SER A 41 20.23 26.40 30.59
CA SER A 41 21.42 26.94 31.26
C SER A 41 22.13 25.84 32.06
N SER A 42 23.41 26.06 32.41
CA SER A 42 24.20 25.09 33.20
C SER A 42 23.58 24.74 34.57
N GLU A 43 22.82 25.67 35.15
CA GLU A 43 22.14 25.48 36.44
C GLU A 43 20.86 24.65 36.30
N GLN A 44 20.18 24.75 35.16
CA GLN A 44 18.93 24.04 34.85
C GLN A 44 19.14 22.57 34.44
N ILE A 45 20.39 22.16 34.18
CA ILE A 45 20.72 20.79 33.77
C ILE A 45 20.30 19.77 34.83
N LYS A 46 20.46 20.12 36.11
CA LYS A 46 20.13 19.22 37.22
C LYS A 46 18.62 18.96 37.29
N ASP A 47 17.81 19.99 37.10
CA ASP A 47 16.35 19.88 37.12
C ASP A 47 15.82 19.07 35.91
N VAL A 48 16.44 19.20 34.74
CA VAL A 48 16.10 18.40 33.54
C VAL A 48 16.49 16.92 33.71
N ILE A 49 17.57 16.65 34.45
CA ILE A 49 17.98 15.28 34.84
C ILE A 49 16.99 14.70 35.86
N ASP A 50 16.62 15.47 36.88
CA ASP A 50 15.76 15.04 37.98
C ASP A 50 14.27 14.90 37.58
N CYS A 51 13.78 15.65 36.60
CA CYS A 51 12.44 15.48 36.00
C CYS A 51 12.29 14.21 35.14
N GLY A 52 13.31 13.34 35.06
CA GLY A 52 13.23 12.06 34.36
C GLY A 52 13.35 12.13 32.84
N VAL A 53 13.64 13.31 32.27
CA VAL A 53 13.95 13.45 30.83
C VAL A 53 15.36 12.93 30.52
N LEU A 54 16.26 12.89 31.50
CA LEU A 54 17.63 12.35 31.36
C LEU A 54 17.93 11.32 32.47
N GLY A 55 17.14 10.24 32.55
CA GLY A 55 17.48 9.12 33.42
C GLY A 55 18.62 8.29 32.85
N ASN A 56 19.79 8.29 33.52
CA ASN A 56 20.70 7.14 33.46
C ASN A 56 19.90 5.92 33.89
N GLY A 57 19.83 4.93 32.99
CA GLY A 57 18.84 3.86 32.99
C GLY A 57 18.37 3.39 34.37
N HIS A 58 17.17 3.82 34.76
CA HIS A 58 16.24 3.10 35.62
C HIS A 58 14.81 3.64 35.38
N ASN A 59 13.84 2.71 35.37
CA ASN A 59 12.45 2.89 34.95
C ASN A 59 11.73 4.10 35.63
N VAL A 60 11.26 5.04 34.82
CA VAL A 60 10.22 6.01 35.23
C VAL A 60 8.84 5.35 35.05
N PRO A 61 7.88 5.49 36.00
CA PRO A 61 6.56 4.87 35.89
C PRO A 61 5.81 5.33 34.64
N ARG A 62 5.28 4.35 33.89
CA ARG A 62 4.46 4.54 32.70
C ARG A 62 3.10 5.11 33.08
N HIS A 63 2.90 6.41 32.94
CA HIS A 63 1.56 6.97 32.73
C HIS A 63 1.61 8.05 31.63
N ASP A 64 0.86 7.78 30.56
CA ASP A 64 0.31 8.74 29.58
C ASP A 64 1.21 9.64 28.74
N LEU A 65 2.37 9.14 28.29
CA LEU A 65 3.05 9.72 27.12
C LEU A 65 3.33 8.60 26.12
N GLY A 66 2.60 8.58 25.00
CA GLY A 66 2.49 7.49 24.02
C GLY A 66 3.74 7.08 23.22
N TYR A 67 4.95 7.17 23.77
CA TYR A 67 6.22 6.94 23.08
C TYR A 67 7.05 5.84 23.77
N THR A 68 7.66 4.93 23.00
CA THR A 68 8.26 3.69 23.56
C THR A 68 9.78 3.60 23.53
N ASN A 69 10.54 4.58 23.00
CA ASN A 69 12.00 4.60 23.13
C ASN A 69 12.55 6.04 22.95
N LEU A 70 12.98 6.70 24.02
CA LEU A 70 13.77 7.93 23.91
C LEU A 70 15.25 7.58 23.83
N ARG A 71 15.96 8.07 22.80
CA ARG A 71 17.43 8.09 22.75
C ARG A 71 17.91 9.52 22.83
N ILE A 72 18.88 9.78 23.70
CA ILE A 72 19.40 11.13 23.95
C ILE A 72 20.85 11.14 23.46
N ILE A 73 21.18 12.08 22.57
CA ILE A 73 22.53 12.22 22.01
C ILE A 73 23.08 13.56 22.49
N TYR A 74 24.16 13.53 23.27
CA TYR A 74 24.82 14.72 23.77
C TYR A 74 25.87 15.21 22.77
N TYR A 75 25.87 16.50 22.44
CA TYR A 75 26.97 17.17 21.75
C TYR A 75 27.60 18.20 22.68
N HIS A 76 28.90 18.10 22.91
CA HIS A 76 29.64 19.06 23.72
C HIS A 76 30.32 20.07 22.78
N ALA A 77 29.83 21.32 22.76
CA ALA A 77 30.56 22.42 22.12
C ALA A 77 31.36 23.16 23.22
N GLN A 78 32.69 23.11 23.17
CA GLN A 78 33.53 23.95 24.04
C GLN A 78 33.58 25.37 23.46
N LEU A 79 32.98 26.34 24.15
CA LEU A 79 33.19 27.76 23.87
C LEU A 79 34.38 28.29 24.67
N ASN A 80 35.17 29.15 24.03
CA ASN A 80 36.49 29.64 24.44
C ASN A 80 36.55 30.16 25.90
N ARG A 81 37.57 29.73 26.64
CA ARG A 81 37.81 29.94 28.09
C ARG A 81 38.24 31.36 28.52
N SER A 82 38.04 32.39 27.71
CA SER A 82 38.66 33.70 27.95
C SER A 82 37.73 34.81 28.46
N ASP A 83 36.49 34.49 28.87
CA ASP A 83 35.55 35.48 29.42
C ASP A 83 34.83 34.91 30.67
N PRO A 84 35.03 35.51 31.87
CA PRO A 84 34.41 35.05 33.12
C PRO A 84 32.90 35.34 33.22
N THR A 85 32.31 36.05 32.26
CA THR A 85 30.86 36.25 32.13
C THR A 85 30.17 35.27 31.17
N ASN A 86 30.93 34.37 30.54
CA ASN A 86 30.35 33.34 29.67
C ASN A 86 29.69 32.23 30.48
N ILE A 87 28.37 32.34 30.66
CA ILE A 87 27.52 31.21 31.03
C ILE A 87 27.79 30.08 30.03
N LEU A 88 28.20 28.93 30.54
CA LEU A 88 28.43 27.72 29.75
C LEU A 88 27.07 27.29 29.15
N ARG A 89 26.76 27.73 27.92
CA ARG A 89 25.54 27.32 27.22
C ARG A 89 25.78 25.95 26.61
N ILE A 90 25.30 24.92 27.30
CA ILE A 90 25.29 23.55 26.77
C ILE A 90 24.08 23.42 25.84
N PHE A 91 24.35 23.13 24.57
CA PHE A 91 23.30 22.80 23.60
C PHE A 91 23.03 21.29 23.66
N ALA A 92 21.91 20.90 24.25
CA ALA A 92 21.44 19.53 24.20
C ALA A 92 20.48 19.35 23.02
N VAL A 93 20.86 18.55 22.03
CA VAL A 93 19.98 18.17 20.92
C VAL A 93 19.32 16.83 21.25
N LEU A 94 18.06 16.87 21.65
CA LEU A 94 17.27 15.67 21.95
C LEU A 94 16.69 15.10 20.65
N LYS A 95 17.32 14.04 20.14
CA LYS A 95 16.82 13.32 18.97
C LYS A 95 15.80 12.26 19.40
N ILE A 96 14.52 12.64 19.48
CA ILE A 96 13.44 11.74 19.91
C ILE A 96 13.13 10.76 18.77
N TYR A 97 13.66 9.54 18.87
CA TYR A 97 13.25 8.43 18.01
C TYR A 97 11.90 7.89 18.47
N ALA A 98 10.80 8.54 18.08
CA ALA A 98 9.47 7.97 18.23
C ALA A 98 9.36 6.76 17.30
N GLN A 99 9.73 5.57 17.78
CA GLN A 99 9.34 4.32 17.15
C GLN A 99 7.81 4.30 17.12
N PRO A 100 7.14 4.14 15.96
CA PRO A 100 5.71 3.93 15.93
C PRO A 100 5.42 2.74 16.85
N ARG A 101 4.40 2.87 17.73
CA ARG A 101 3.96 1.74 18.57
C ARG A 101 3.81 0.54 17.63
N LYS A 102 4.52 -0.55 17.91
CA LYS A 102 4.10 -1.87 17.42
C LYS A 102 2.66 -2.01 17.87
N ILE A 103 1.72 -1.89 16.93
CA ILE A 103 0.35 -2.34 17.17
C ILE A 103 0.54 -3.81 17.49
N TYR A 104 0.38 -4.18 18.75
CA TYR A 104 0.32 -5.59 19.13
C TYR A 104 -0.93 -6.12 18.45
N LEU A 105 -0.75 -6.70 17.27
CA LEU A 105 -1.77 -7.50 16.63
C LEU A 105 -1.97 -8.69 17.56
N THR A 106 -2.93 -8.58 18.47
CA THR A 106 -3.53 -9.74 19.09
C THR A 106 -4.13 -10.54 17.94
N LYS A 107 -3.39 -11.52 17.46
CA LYS A 107 -3.83 -12.48 16.45
C LYS A 107 -5.17 -13.03 16.93
N MET A 108 -6.26 -12.60 16.31
CA MET A 108 -7.57 -13.05 16.74
C MET A 108 -7.69 -14.49 16.27
N SER A 109 -7.77 -15.42 17.23
CA SER A 109 -8.08 -16.81 16.93
C SER A 109 -9.54 -16.90 16.49
N VAL A 110 -9.83 -16.58 15.23
CA VAL A 110 -11.17 -16.74 14.65
C VAL A 110 -11.42 -18.24 14.43
N PRO A 111 -12.46 -18.83 15.05
CA PRO A 111 -12.80 -20.23 14.82
C PRO A 111 -13.06 -20.50 13.34
N LYS A 112 -12.58 -21.64 12.80
CA LYS A 112 -12.78 -22.01 11.38
C LYS A 112 -14.25 -22.15 10.99
N ASN A 113 -15.11 -22.47 11.96
CA ASN A 113 -16.56 -22.57 11.78
C ASN A 113 -17.29 -21.23 11.91
N HIS A 114 -16.57 -20.12 12.14
CA HIS A 114 -17.18 -18.81 12.19
C HIS A 114 -17.73 -18.45 10.80
N PRO A 115 -18.98 -17.97 10.68
CA PRO A 115 -19.61 -17.69 9.38
C PRO A 115 -18.81 -16.67 8.54
N ARG A 116 -18.04 -15.80 9.22
CA ARG A 116 -17.16 -14.80 8.60
C ARG A 116 -15.67 -15.10 8.65
N TYR A 117 -15.29 -16.37 8.84
CA TYR A 117 -13.89 -16.76 9.00
C TYR A 117 -12.99 -16.20 7.88
N GLN A 118 -13.43 -16.31 6.62
CA GLN A 118 -12.65 -15.85 5.47
C GLN A 118 -12.49 -14.32 5.45
N SER A 119 -13.58 -13.56 5.58
CA SER A 119 -13.54 -12.09 5.66
C SER A 119 -12.59 -11.61 6.78
N LEU A 120 -12.65 -12.22 7.97
CA LEU A 120 -11.77 -11.83 9.07
C LEU A 120 -10.29 -12.17 8.79
N LYS A 121 -10.00 -13.34 8.21
CA LYS A 121 -8.63 -13.73 7.84
C LYS A 121 -8.04 -12.79 6.78
N ILE A 122 -8.85 -12.36 5.80
CA ILE A 122 -8.44 -11.39 4.78
C ILE A 122 -8.07 -10.04 5.41
N ARG A 123 -8.87 -9.56 6.38
CA ARG A 123 -8.56 -8.35 7.13
C ARG A 123 -7.26 -8.47 7.90
N GLU A 124 -7.04 -9.58 8.61
CA GLU A 124 -5.78 -9.82 9.33
C GLU A 124 -4.57 -9.76 8.41
N ARG A 125 -4.63 -10.43 7.26
CA ARG A 125 -3.55 -10.41 6.25
C ARG A 125 -3.25 -9.00 5.75
N LEU A 126 -4.27 -8.17 5.53
CA LEU A 126 -4.06 -6.79 5.12
C LEU A 126 -3.48 -5.92 6.23
N VAL A 127 -3.92 -6.11 7.47
CA VAL A 127 -3.36 -5.39 8.62
C VAL A 127 -1.89 -5.78 8.84
N GLU A 128 -1.56 -7.07 8.73
CA GLU A 128 -0.17 -7.56 8.71
C GLU A 128 0.62 -6.98 7.51
N GLY A 129 -0.01 -6.89 6.34
CA GLY A 129 0.53 -6.24 5.15
C GLY A 129 0.87 -4.77 5.37
N VAL A 130 0.02 -4.02 6.10
CA VAL A 130 0.31 -2.63 6.47
C VAL A 130 1.43 -2.57 7.51
N ALA A 131 1.41 -3.43 8.52
CA ALA A 131 2.44 -3.48 9.56
C ALA A 131 3.83 -3.83 9.01
N SER A 132 3.89 -4.61 7.93
CA SER A 132 5.12 -4.99 7.21
C SER A 132 5.51 -4.03 6.08
N GLY A 133 4.73 -2.98 5.84
CA GLY A 133 5.03 -1.96 4.82
C GLY A 133 4.68 -2.36 3.38
N ILE A 134 4.00 -3.49 3.18
CA ILE A 134 3.56 -4.01 1.87
C ILE A 134 2.30 -3.25 1.41
N ALA A 135 1.27 -3.26 2.26
CA ALA A 135 0.02 -2.52 2.03
C ALA A 135 0.08 -1.11 2.62
N SER A 136 -0.78 -0.22 2.12
CA SER A 136 -0.90 1.15 2.66
C SER A 136 -2.16 1.27 3.51
N GLN A 137 -2.24 2.30 4.37
CA GLN A 137 -3.47 2.60 5.11
C GLN A 137 -4.65 2.89 4.18
N VAL A 138 -4.40 3.59 3.06
CA VAL A 138 -5.41 3.80 2.01
C VAL A 138 -5.84 2.46 1.38
N GLY A 139 -4.93 1.50 1.30
CA GLY A 139 -5.22 0.12 0.88
C GLY A 139 -6.23 -0.59 1.78
N LEU A 140 -6.26 -0.30 3.09
CA LEU A 140 -7.30 -0.81 4.01
C LEU A 140 -8.68 -0.20 3.70
N ILE A 141 -8.72 1.09 3.38
CA ILE A 141 -9.96 1.78 3.01
C ILE A 141 -10.48 1.23 1.68
N ALA A 142 -9.59 1.05 0.70
CA ALA A 142 -9.92 0.43 -0.58
C ALA A 142 -10.46 -1.00 -0.39
N HIS A 143 -9.88 -1.76 0.54
CA HIS A 143 -10.40 -3.08 0.90
C HIS A 143 -11.81 -3.00 1.52
N GLY A 144 -12.04 -2.09 2.47
CA GLY A 144 -13.36 -1.90 3.07
C GLY A 144 -14.45 -1.53 2.04
N ARG A 145 -14.11 -0.72 1.03
CA ARG A 145 -14.99 -0.49 -0.13
C ARG A 145 -15.30 -1.78 -0.88
N GLY A 146 -14.27 -2.59 -1.16
CA GLY A 146 -14.43 -3.89 -1.79
C GLY A 146 -15.34 -4.81 -0.98
N GLU A 147 -15.10 -4.95 0.32
CA GLU A 147 -15.96 -5.77 1.21
C GLU A 147 -17.43 -5.33 1.16
N ALA A 148 -17.72 -4.01 1.10
CA ALA A 148 -19.09 -3.53 0.99
C ALA A 148 -19.80 -4.03 -0.28
N PHE A 149 -19.10 -4.04 -1.42
CA PHE A 149 -19.64 -4.64 -2.65
C PHE A 149 -19.68 -6.17 -2.58
N ASP A 150 -18.69 -6.81 -1.95
CA ASP A 150 -18.68 -8.26 -1.77
C ASP A 150 -19.89 -8.72 -0.93
N TYR A 151 -20.34 -7.92 0.04
CA TYR A 151 -21.61 -8.14 0.76
C TYR A 151 -22.83 -8.15 -0.17
N LEU A 152 -22.90 -7.17 -1.06
CA LEU A 152 -24.00 -7.03 -2.03
C LEU A 152 -24.01 -8.17 -3.06
N ILE A 153 -22.83 -8.65 -3.46
CA ILE A 153 -22.65 -9.79 -4.37
C ILE A 153 -22.95 -11.11 -3.65
N GLY A 154 -22.63 -11.17 -2.36
CA GLY A 154 -22.85 -12.32 -1.50
C GLY A 154 -21.63 -13.17 -1.19
N GLU A 155 -20.45 -12.57 -1.19
CA GLU A 155 -19.18 -13.22 -0.83
C GLU A 155 -18.89 -14.48 -1.67
N ARG A 156 -19.31 -14.48 -2.94
CA ARG A 156 -19.18 -15.60 -3.89
C ARG A 156 -18.75 -15.10 -5.27
N THR A 157 -18.16 -15.97 -6.06
CA THR A 157 -18.02 -15.75 -7.50
C THR A 157 -19.38 -15.92 -8.18
N THR A 158 -19.79 -14.95 -8.99
CA THR A 158 -21.05 -15.00 -9.74
C THR A 158 -20.88 -15.57 -11.15
N ALA A 159 -21.97 -15.73 -11.90
CA ALA A 159 -21.89 -16.25 -13.25
C ALA A 159 -21.18 -15.24 -14.18
N SER A 160 -21.56 -13.96 -14.07
CA SER A 160 -20.91 -12.87 -14.83
C SER A 160 -19.41 -12.75 -14.51
N ALA A 161 -19.03 -12.90 -13.23
CA ALA A 161 -17.64 -12.90 -12.81
C ALA A 161 -16.85 -14.09 -13.40
N MET A 162 -17.44 -15.28 -13.42
CA MET A 162 -16.79 -16.46 -14.00
C MET A 162 -16.63 -16.34 -15.52
N GLU A 163 -17.60 -15.75 -16.21
CA GLU A 163 -17.52 -15.46 -17.64
C GLU A 163 -16.40 -14.46 -17.94
N GLY A 164 -16.31 -13.37 -17.17
CA GLY A 164 -15.19 -12.43 -17.24
C GLY A 164 -13.84 -13.09 -16.97
N ALA A 165 -13.75 -13.98 -15.98
CA ALA A 165 -12.53 -14.72 -15.68
C ALA A 165 -12.12 -15.65 -16.84
N ARG A 166 -13.09 -16.27 -17.52
CA ARG A 166 -12.84 -17.14 -18.68
C ARG A 166 -12.34 -16.35 -19.88
N ALA A 167 -12.94 -15.19 -20.17
CA ALA A 167 -12.47 -14.30 -21.22
C ALA A 167 -11.07 -13.74 -20.92
N ALA A 168 -10.81 -13.36 -19.67
CA ALA A 168 -9.50 -12.92 -19.20
C ALA A 168 -8.42 -14.00 -19.35
N ALA A 169 -8.73 -15.25 -18.95
CA ALA A 169 -7.82 -16.38 -19.11
C ALA A 169 -7.48 -16.63 -20.59
N ALA A 170 -8.47 -16.58 -21.48
CA ALA A 170 -8.25 -16.73 -22.91
C ALA A 170 -7.40 -15.59 -23.49
N MET A 171 -7.67 -14.34 -23.08
CA MET A 171 -6.91 -13.17 -23.51
C MET A 171 -5.45 -13.20 -23.05
N LEU A 172 -5.18 -13.65 -21.81
CA LEU A 172 -3.82 -13.80 -21.31
C LEU A 172 -3.06 -14.94 -22.01
N LEU A 173 -3.73 -16.05 -22.33
CA LEU A 173 -3.12 -17.15 -23.09
C LEU A 173 -2.79 -16.77 -24.53
N ALA A 174 -3.60 -15.90 -25.15
CA ALA A 174 -3.38 -15.40 -26.51
C ALA A 174 -2.39 -14.22 -26.58
N ALA A 175 -1.96 -13.68 -25.43
CA ALA A 175 -1.09 -12.52 -25.36
C ALA A 175 0.36 -12.86 -25.76
N LYS A 176 1.04 -11.90 -26.41
CA LYS A 176 2.47 -12.02 -26.73
C LYS A 176 3.34 -11.61 -25.55
N ASN A 177 2.96 -10.56 -24.83
CA ASN A 177 3.68 -10.01 -23.69
C ASN A 177 2.70 -9.77 -22.53
N PRO A 178 2.12 -10.84 -21.93
CA PRO A 178 1.22 -10.68 -20.80
C PRO A 178 1.96 -10.16 -19.57
N VAL A 179 1.38 -9.15 -18.90
CA VAL A 179 1.92 -8.59 -17.65
C VAL A 179 0.90 -8.64 -16.52
N LEU A 180 1.31 -9.15 -15.36
CA LEU A 180 0.54 -9.13 -14.13
C LEU A 180 1.04 -7.98 -13.24
N SER A 181 0.24 -6.94 -13.11
CA SER A 181 0.54 -5.78 -12.24
C SER A 181 0.24 -6.12 -10.78
N VAL A 182 1.22 -5.93 -9.89
CA VAL A 182 1.09 -6.24 -8.46
C VAL A 182 1.22 -4.98 -7.62
N ASN A 183 0.15 -4.66 -6.89
CA ASN A 183 0.17 -3.64 -5.86
C ASN A 183 0.26 -4.27 -4.45
N GLY A 184 0.37 -3.41 -3.42
CA GLY A 184 0.50 -3.88 -2.04
C GLY A 184 -0.67 -4.72 -1.51
N ASN A 185 -1.91 -4.48 -1.97
CA ASN A 185 -3.05 -5.29 -1.54
C ASN A 185 -3.00 -6.68 -2.18
N VAL A 186 -2.65 -6.76 -3.47
CA VAL A 186 -2.44 -8.03 -4.19
C VAL A 186 -1.33 -8.84 -3.53
N ALA A 187 -0.17 -8.21 -3.27
CA ALA A 187 0.95 -8.85 -2.61
C ALA A 187 0.60 -9.39 -1.21
N ALA A 188 -0.24 -8.70 -0.44
CA ALA A 188 -0.68 -9.16 0.87
C ALA A 188 -1.71 -10.31 0.80
N LEU A 189 -2.59 -10.29 -0.20
CA LEU A 189 -3.78 -11.15 -0.27
C LEU A 189 -3.62 -12.40 -1.12
N VAL A 190 -2.85 -12.36 -2.19
CA VAL A 190 -2.71 -13.46 -3.14
C VAL A 190 -1.28 -13.57 -3.73
N PRO A 191 -0.21 -13.55 -2.91
CA PRO A 191 1.16 -13.60 -3.44
C PRO A 191 1.42 -14.91 -4.19
N ASN A 192 1.09 -16.06 -3.57
CA ASN A 192 1.33 -17.38 -4.15
C ASN A 192 0.57 -17.57 -5.46
N GLU A 193 -0.72 -17.23 -5.45
CA GLU A 193 -1.61 -17.43 -6.58
C GLU A 193 -1.24 -16.49 -7.73
N THR A 194 -0.79 -15.27 -7.44
CA THR A 194 -0.29 -14.35 -8.47
C THR A 194 0.98 -14.87 -9.13
N ILE A 195 1.92 -15.42 -8.33
CA ILE A 195 3.16 -16.03 -8.83
C ILE A 195 2.85 -17.28 -9.66
N GLU A 196 1.92 -18.11 -9.18
CA GLU A 196 1.48 -19.29 -9.91
C GLU A 196 0.83 -18.92 -11.25
N LEU A 197 -0.08 -17.94 -11.25
CA LEU A 197 -0.71 -17.41 -12.47
C LEU A 197 0.34 -16.89 -13.46
N GLY A 198 1.33 -16.13 -12.98
CA GLY A 198 2.44 -15.64 -13.80
C GLY A 198 3.22 -16.78 -14.43
N ARG A 199 3.63 -17.77 -13.63
CA ARG A 199 4.38 -18.93 -14.09
C ARG A 199 3.65 -19.76 -15.13
N ILE A 200 2.34 -19.98 -14.96
CA ILE A 200 1.57 -20.82 -15.89
C ILE A 200 1.25 -20.14 -17.23
N LEU A 201 1.31 -18.81 -17.26
CA LEU A 201 1.10 -17.98 -18.45
C LEU A 201 2.41 -17.55 -19.11
N ASP A 202 3.56 -17.85 -18.49
CA ASP A 202 4.85 -17.22 -18.83
C ASP A 202 4.76 -15.68 -18.84
N ALA A 203 3.98 -15.13 -17.90
CA ALA A 203 3.70 -13.71 -17.81
C ALA A 203 4.66 -12.99 -16.87
N THR A 204 5.06 -11.78 -17.28
CA THR A 204 5.93 -10.93 -16.45
C THR A 204 5.15 -10.37 -15.28
N ILE A 205 5.75 -10.36 -14.08
CA ILE A 205 5.16 -9.76 -12.89
C ILE A 205 5.83 -8.40 -12.63
N GLU A 206 5.06 -7.32 -12.64
CA GLU A 206 5.56 -5.97 -12.40
C GLU A 206 4.93 -5.35 -11.15
N ILE A 207 5.77 -4.92 -10.20
CA ILE A 207 5.32 -4.16 -9.03
C ILE A 207 4.92 -2.75 -9.46
N ASN A 208 3.65 -2.41 -9.25
CA ASN A 208 3.16 -1.06 -9.52
C ASN A 208 2.32 -0.51 -8.36
N LEU A 209 2.58 0.76 -8.00
CA LEU A 209 2.05 1.39 -6.80
C LEU A 209 1.59 2.82 -7.07
N PHE A 210 0.42 3.16 -6.54
CA PHE A 210 -0.06 4.54 -6.50
C PHE A 210 0.81 5.43 -5.59
N TYR A 211 0.95 5.02 -4.32
CA TYR A 211 1.87 5.62 -3.35
C TYR A 211 3.19 4.85 -3.37
N ARG A 212 4.07 5.23 -4.30
CA ARG A 212 5.37 4.60 -4.50
C ARG A 212 6.41 5.20 -3.56
N THR A 213 7.09 4.35 -2.80
CA THR A 213 8.35 4.67 -2.09
C THR A 213 9.31 3.49 -2.27
N ASP A 214 10.62 3.75 -2.24
CA ASP A 214 11.62 2.71 -2.44
C ASP A 214 11.58 1.66 -1.33
N GLU A 215 11.24 2.04 -0.09
CA GLU A 215 11.03 1.10 1.02
C GLU A 215 9.88 0.14 0.73
N ARG A 216 8.76 0.67 0.24
CA ARG A 216 7.55 -0.12 -0.01
C ARG A 216 7.73 -1.06 -1.20
N VAL A 217 8.39 -0.58 -2.26
CA VAL A 217 8.71 -1.40 -3.42
C VAL A 217 9.62 -2.56 -3.02
N ARG A 218 10.67 -2.30 -2.23
CA ARG A 218 11.54 -3.35 -1.68
C ARG A 218 10.78 -4.34 -0.79
N ALA A 219 9.93 -3.84 0.11
CA ALA A 219 9.12 -4.70 0.98
C ALA A 219 8.21 -5.65 0.18
N ILE A 220 7.59 -5.17 -0.89
CA ILE A 220 6.77 -5.99 -1.78
C ILE A 220 7.64 -6.99 -2.56
N ALA A 221 8.76 -6.55 -3.13
CA ALA A 221 9.66 -7.41 -3.89
C ALA A 221 10.22 -8.55 -3.02
N ASP A 222 10.71 -8.24 -1.82
CA ASP A 222 11.21 -9.21 -0.86
C ASP A 222 10.11 -10.18 -0.42
N HIS A 223 8.88 -9.68 -0.21
CA HIS A 223 7.74 -10.52 0.12
C HIS A 223 7.40 -11.50 -1.01
N LEU A 224 7.34 -11.04 -2.26
CA LEU A 224 7.06 -11.89 -3.42
C LEU A 224 8.19 -12.91 -3.65
N ARG A 225 9.45 -12.51 -3.52
CA ARG A 225 10.62 -13.42 -3.58
C ARG A 225 10.55 -14.50 -2.50
N ALA A 226 10.15 -14.14 -1.28
CA ALA A 226 9.95 -15.09 -0.19
C ALA A 226 8.82 -16.11 -0.48
N HIS A 227 7.89 -15.77 -1.39
CA HIS A 227 6.86 -16.67 -1.90
C HIS A 227 7.26 -17.38 -3.21
N GLY A 228 8.52 -17.21 -3.67
CA GLY A 228 9.07 -17.93 -4.82
C GLY A 228 9.01 -17.18 -6.14
N ALA A 229 8.73 -15.87 -6.15
CA ALA A 229 8.82 -15.07 -7.37
C ALA A 229 10.27 -14.95 -7.86
N SER A 230 10.49 -15.16 -9.16
CA SER A 230 11.71 -14.77 -9.88
C SER A 230 11.40 -13.62 -10.85
N ASP A 231 12.43 -12.91 -11.30
CA ASP A 231 12.36 -11.97 -12.43
C ASP A 231 11.28 -10.87 -12.29
N LEU A 232 11.11 -10.36 -11.07
CA LEU A 232 10.19 -9.26 -10.77
C LEU A 232 10.65 -7.95 -11.41
N LEU A 233 9.75 -7.28 -12.11
CA LEU A 233 9.93 -5.89 -12.54
C LEU A 233 9.33 -4.90 -11.54
N GLY A 234 9.62 -3.62 -11.73
CA GLY A 234 9.01 -2.52 -10.98
C GLY A 234 9.87 -1.97 -9.83
N GLU A 235 11.00 -2.59 -9.49
CA GLU A 235 11.98 -2.03 -8.55
C GLU A 235 12.69 -0.79 -9.12
N HIS A 236 13.05 -0.86 -10.39
CA HIS A 236 13.77 0.20 -11.11
C HIS A 236 13.04 0.56 -12.41
N PRO A 237 11.95 1.35 -12.35
CA PRO A 237 11.19 1.73 -13.54
C PRO A 237 12.01 2.66 -14.44
N ASP A 238 11.77 2.58 -15.74
CA ASP A 238 12.48 3.35 -16.76
C ASP A 238 11.80 4.71 -16.94
N PRO A 239 12.50 5.84 -16.70
CA PRO A 239 11.90 7.17 -16.80
C PRO A 239 11.32 7.50 -18.18
N ASP A 240 11.90 6.94 -19.24
CA ASP A 240 11.49 7.16 -20.62
C ASP A 240 10.46 6.12 -21.14
N ALA A 241 10.06 5.17 -20.29
CA ALA A 241 8.92 4.28 -20.51
C ALA A 241 7.65 4.73 -19.75
N ALA A 242 7.69 5.88 -19.07
CA ALA A 242 6.60 6.34 -18.22
C ALA A 242 5.28 6.53 -18.99
N LEU A 243 4.17 6.15 -18.35
CA LEU A 243 2.82 6.40 -18.85
C LEU A 243 2.54 7.92 -18.91
N PRO A 244 1.68 8.40 -19.83
CA PRO A 244 1.32 9.81 -19.94
C PRO A 244 0.37 10.28 -18.81
N LEU A 245 0.82 10.13 -17.56
CA LEU A 245 0.13 10.51 -16.34
C LEU A 245 0.99 11.46 -15.51
N ALA A 246 0.35 12.44 -14.88
CA ALA A 246 0.97 13.16 -13.78
C ALA A 246 1.10 12.21 -12.58
N HIS A 247 2.19 12.35 -11.81
CA HIS A 247 2.50 11.63 -10.55
C HIS A 247 3.35 10.35 -10.72
N PRO A 248 4.12 9.91 -9.69
CA PRO A 248 4.85 8.64 -9.65
C PRO A 248 4.09 7.37 -10.08
N ARG A 249 2.76 7.42 -10.20
CA ARG A 249 1.94 6.32 -10.74
C ARG A 249 2.12 6.10 -12.24
N SER A 250 2.83 6.99 -12.93
CA SER A 250 3.22 6.82 -14.34
C SER A 250 4.39 5.86 -14.53
N LEU A 251 5.16 5.59 -13.47
CA LEU A 251 6.39 4.82 -13.56
C LEU A 251 6.09 3.34 -13.84
N VAL A 252 6.69 2.82 -14.91
CA VAL A 252 6.59 1.43 -15.37
C VAL A 252 7.94 0.98 -15.91
N CYS A 253 8.14 -0.33 -16.09
CA CYS A 253 9.34 -0.86 -16.74
C CYS A 253 9.14 -0.97 -18.24
N ARG A 254 10.19 -0.68 -19.02
CA ARG A 254 10.19 -0.79 -20.49
C ARG A 254 9.80 -2.19 -20.94
N ASP A 255 10.42 -3.19 -20.34
CA ASP A 255 10.24 -4.61 -20.66
C ASP A 255 9.02 -5.23 -19.97
N GLY A 256 8.27 -4.43 -19.19
CA GLY A 256 7.04 -4.84 -18.53
C GLY A 256 5.82 -4.14 -19.10
N ILE A 257 5.08 -3.40 -18.27
CA ILE A 257 3.80 -2.78 -18.63
C ILE A 257 3.91 -1.90 -19.89
N HIS A 258 5.05 -1.24 -20.11
CA HIS A 258 5.25 -0.42 -21.30
C HIS A 258 5.24 -1.25 -22.61
N ALA A 259 5.89 -2.41 -22.65
CA ALA A 259 5.91 -3.31 -23.82
C ALA A 259 4.70 -4.26 -23.90
N ALA A 260 3.91 -4.38 -22.83
CA ALA A 260 2.77 -5.30 -22.75
C ALA A 260 1.69 -5.03 -23.81
N ASP A 261 1.11 -6.10 -24.36
CA ASP A 261 -0.13 -6.06 -25.14
C ASP A 261 -1.36 -6.31 -24.27
N VAL A 262 -1.24 -7.20 -23.26
CA VAL A 262 -2.28 -7.47 -22.26
C VAL A 262 -1.76 -7.22 -20.85
N VAL A 263 -2.51 -6.49 -20.03
CA VAL A 263 -2.14 -6.21 -18.63
C VAL A 263 -3.29 -6.56 -17.68
N LEU A 264 -3.02 -7.41 -16.69
CA LEU A 264 -3.90 -7.65 -15.55
C LEU A 264 -3.62 -6.62 -14.45
N VAL A 265 -4.63 -5.85 -14.05
CA VAL A 265 -4.55 -4.77 -13.05
C VAL A 265 -5.59 -4.94 -11.93
N PRO A 266 -5.33 -5.79 -10.92
CA PRO A 266 -6.26 -5.97 -9.81
C PRO A 266 -6.27 -4.75 -8.87
N LEU A 267 -7.45 -4.31 -8.43
CA LEU A 267 -7.60 -3.20 -7.46
C LEU A 267 -6.92 -1.90 -7.92
N GLU A 268 -7.12 -1.53 -9.19
CA GLU A 268 -6.40 -0.45 -9.88
C GLU A 268 -7.10 0.91 -9.81
N ASP A 269 -6.31 1.98 -9.95
CA ASP A 269 -6.79 3.34 -10.12
C ASP A 269 -7.37 3.61 -11.54
N GLY A 270 -8.50 4.31 -11.58
CA GLY A 270 -9.25 4.55 -12.82
C GLY A 270 -8.49 5.36 -13.86
N ASP A 271 -7.70 6.37 -13.46
CA ASP A 271 -6.94 7.17 -14.44
C ASP A 271 -5.86 6.32 -15.11
N ARG A 272 -5.24 5.43 -14.34
CA ARG A 272 -4.21 4.52 -14.84
C ARG A 272 -4.79 3.45 -15.75
N CYS A 273 -5.93 2.87 -15.39
CA CYS A 273 -6.66 1.96 -16.26
C CYS A 273 -6.99 2.64 -17.60
N GLN A 274 -7.58 3.84 -17.57
CA GLN A 274 -7.91 4.58 -18.79
C GLN A 274 -6.68 4.86 -19.63
N THR A 275 -5.57 5.27 -19.01
CA THR A 275 -4.32 5.55 -19.72
C THR A 275 -3.77 4.33 -20.45
N LEU A 276 -3.80 3.15 -19.81
CA LEU A 276 -3.36 1.91 -20.45
C LEU A 276 -4.24 1.54 -21.66
N VAL A 277 -5.56 1.76 -21.54
CA VAL A 277 -6.51 1.56 -22.64
C VAL A 277 -6.28 2.57 -23.77
N ASP A 278 -6.03 3.83 -23.46
CA ASP A 278 -5.72 4.88 -24.45
C ASP A 278 -4.41 4.58 -25.19
N MET A 279 -3.48 3.88 -24.54
CA MET A 279 -2.26 3.32 -25.13
C MET A 279 -2.51 2.03 -25.96
N ARG A 280 -3.77 1.67 -26.19
CA ARG A 280 -4.22 0.49 -26.96
C ARG A 280 -3.78 -0.85 -26.37
N LYS A 281 -3.56 -0.91 -25.06
CA LYS A 281 -3.35 -2.16 -24.35
C LYS A 281 -4.70 -2.78 -24.01
N SER A 282 -4.80 -4.10 -24.06
CA SER A 282 -5.95 -4.79 -23.49
C SER A 282 -5.78 -4.87 -21.98
N VAL A 283 -6.72 -4.28 -21.24
CA VAL A 283 -6.64 -4.17 -19.78
C VAL A 283 -7.67 -5.09 -19.15
N ILE A 284 -7.22 -6.01 -18.31
CA ILE A 284 -8.07 -6.90 -17.52
C ILE A 284 -8.08 -6.36 -16.09
N ALA A 285 -9.24 -5.97 -15.58
CA ALA A 285 -9.42 -5.50 -14.22
C ALA A 285 -10.06 -6.57 -13.33
N ILE A 286 -9.65 -6.59 -12.06
CA ILE A 286 -10.39 -7.28 -10.98
C ILE A 286 -10.84 -6.20 -9.99
N ASP A 287 -12.14 -5.93 -9.96
CA ASP A 287 -12.73 -4.90 -9.10
C ASP A 287 -14.15 -5.32 -8.68
N LEU A 288 -14.40 -5.37 -7.37
CA LEU A 288 -15.70 -5.70 -6.81
C LEU A 288 -16.77 -4.64 -7.10
N ASN A 289 -16.37 -3.41 -7.45
CA ASN A 289 -17.31 -2.34 -7.80
C ASN A 289 -17.54 -2.27 -9.32
N PRO A 290 -18.67 -2.78 -9.85
CA PRO A 290 -18.96 -2.72 -11.29
C PRO A 290 -19.17 -1.29 -11.81
N LEU A 291 -19.35 -0.30 -10.92
CA LEU A 291 -19.56 1.10 -11.26
C LEU A 291 -18.28 1.94 -11.20
N SER A 292 -17.13 1.33 -10.90
CA SER A 292 -15.88 2.07 -10.82
C SER A 292 -15.42 2.53 -12.21
N ARG A 293 -14.65 3.63 -12.25
CA ARG A 293 -14.02 4.07 -13.51
C ARG A 293 -13.14 2.98 -14.10
N THR A 294 -12.41 2.24 -13.26
CA THR A 294 -11.60 1.09 -13.68
C THR A 294 -12.46 0.02 -14.37
N ALA A 295 -13.56 -0.40 -13.75
CA ALA A 295 -14.47 -1.41 -14.31
C ALA A 295 -15.05 -0.97 -15.66
N GLN A 296 -15.47 0.30 -15.76
CA GLN A 296 -16.08 0.84 -16.97
C GLN A 296 -15.07 1.06 -18.10
N SER A 297 -13.80 1.34 -17.78
CA SER A 297 -12.74 1.60 -18.77
C SER A 297 -12.05 0.34 -19.26
N ALA A 298 -11.93 -0.71 -18.44
CA ALA A 298 -11.18 -1.92 -18.78
C ALA A 298 -11.76 -2.67 -19.99
N THR A 299 -10.89 -3.42 -20.69
CA THR A 299 -11.30 -4.32 -21.78
C THR A 299 -12.12 -5.49 -21.25
N ILE A 300 -11.72 -6.03 -20.09
CA ILE A 300 -12.45 -7.08 -19.36
C ILE A 300 -12.46 -6.71 -17.89
N THR A 301 -13.61 -6.81 -17.24
CA THR A 301 -13.72 -6.66 -15.79
C THR A 301 -14.27 -7.92 -15.14
N ILE A 302 -13.50 -8.44 -14.18
CA ILE A 302 -13.93 -9.52 -13.31
C ILE A 302 -14.48 -8.88 -12.03
N VAL A 303 -15.81 -8.86 -11.89
CA VAL A 303 -16.50 -8.32 -10.72
C VAL A 303 -16.50 -9.35 -9.59
N ASP A 304 -15.31 -9.60 -9.04
CA ASP A 304 -15.10 -10.60 -7.99
C ASP A 304 -13.98 -10.18 -7.04
N ASN A 305 -13.92 -10.84 -5.88
CA ASN A 305 -12.85 -10.61 -4.93
C ASN A 305 -11.56 -11.23 -5.46
N VAL A 306 -10.44 -10.48 -5.41
CA VAL A 306 -9.14 -10.95 -5.92
C VAL A 306 -8.71 -12.30 -5.33
N VAL A 307 -9.12 -12.61 -4.09
CA VAL A 307 -8.84 -13.88 -3.41
C VAL A 307 -9.60 -15.08 -4.00
N ARG A 308 -10.62 -14.84 -4.82
CA ARG A 308 -11.37 -15.85 -5.57
C ARG A 308 -11.03 -15.79 -7.06
N ALA A 309 -10.95 -14.57 -7.61
CA ALA A 309 -10.70 -14.32 -9.03
C ALA A 309 -9.38 -14.94 -9.52
N ILE A 310 -8.25 -14.72 -8.83
CA ILE A 310 -6.95 -15.24 -9.27
C ILE A 310 -6.91 -16.78 -9.24
N PRO A 311 -7.35 -17.48 -8.15
CA PRO A 311 -7.52 -18.93 -8.18
C PRO A 311 -8.41 -19.44 -9.32
N ASN A 312 -9.57 -18.83 -9.53
CA ASN A 312 -10.47 -19.23 -10.61
C ASN A 312 -9.80 -19.06 -11.99
N MET A 313 -9.04 -17.98 -12.19
CA MET A 313 -8.26 -17.78 -13.42
C MET A 313 -7.21 -18.87 -13.61
N ILE A 314 -6.52 -19.31 -12.55
CA ILE A 314 -5.56 -20.42 -12.63
C ILE A 314 -6.25 -21.70 -13.12
N GLU A 315 -7.39 -22.05 -12.52
CA GLU A 315 -8.17 -23.22 -12.93
C GLU A 315 -8.62 -23.12 -14.39
N LEU A 316 -9.14 -21.95 -14.79
CA LEU A 316 -9.58 -21.70 -16.16
C LEU A 316 -8.43 -21.79 -17.15
N VAL A 317 -7.29 -21.15 -16.88
CA VAL A 317 -6.08 -21.22 -17.72
C VAL A 317 -5.65 -22.67 -17.90
N GLN A 318 -5.68 -23.49 -16.85
CA GLN A 318 -5.37 -24.92 -16.96
C GLN A 318 -6.38 -25.69 -17.82
N GLN A 319 -7.66 -25.34 -17.75
CA GLN A 319 -8.72 -26.00 -18.54
C GLN A 319 -8.65 -25.66 -20.03
N ILE A 320 -8.22 -24.44 -20.39
CA ILE A 320 -8.28 -23.95 -21.78
C ILE A 320 -6.90 -23.77 -22.44
N ARG A 321 -5.79 -24.11 -21.77
CA ARG A 321 -4.44 -23.91 -22.30
C ARG A 321 -4.20 -24.59 -23.64
N ASP A 322 -4.82 -25.76 -23.85
CA ASP A 322 -4.63 -26.57 -25.05
C ASP A 322 -5.62 -26.21 -26.17
N PHE A 323 -6.40 -25.13 -26.01
CA PHE A 323 -7.30 -24.66 -27.06
C PHE A 323 -6.50 -24.03 -28.21
N SER A 324 -7.01 -24.16 -29.44
CA SER A 324 -6.41 -23.48 -30.59
C SER A 324 -6.58 -21.96 -30.49
N GLU A 325 -5.73 -21.22 -31.19
CA GLU A 325 -5.82 -19.75 -31.28
C GLU A 325 -7.22 -19.28 -31.73
N ASP A 326 -7.83 -19.96 -32.69
CA ASP A 326 -9.20 -19.67 -33.15
C ASP A 326 -10.23 -19.82 -32.02
N ARG A 327 -10.07 -20.82 -31.15
CA ARG A 327 -10.98 -21.08 -30.03
C ARG A 327 -10.78 -20.08 -28.90
N LEU A 328 -9.54 -19.69 -28.61
CA LEU A 328 -9.27 -18.59 -27.68
C LEU A 328 -9.86 -17.27 -28.20
N THR A 329 -9.68 -17.00 -29.50
CA THR A 329 -10.24 -15.83 -30.18
C THR A 329 -11.77 -15.82 -30.14
N GLU A 330 -12.41 -16.97 -30.36
CA GLU A 330 -13.87 -17.10 -30.24
C GLU A 330 -14.36 -16.71 -28.83
N ILE A 331 -13.68 -17.18 -27.77
CA ILE A 331 -14.02 -16.83 -26.38
C ILE A 331 -13.88 -15.32 -26.15
N ILE A 332 -12.80 -14.72 -26.65
CA ILE A 332 -12.53 -13.29 -26.47
C ILE A 332 -13.57 -12.45 -27.21
N LEU A 333 -13.91 -12.81 -28.45
CA LEU A 333 -14.87 -12.04 -29.28
C LEU A 333 -16.32 -12.17 -28.81
N GLN A 334 -16.66 -13.23 -28.07
CA GLN A 334 -17.99 -13.41 -27.48
C GLN A 334 -18.19 -12.60 -26.20
N TYR A 335 -17.11 -12.09 -25.59
CA TYR A 335 -17.19 -11.33 -24.36
C TYR A 335 -17.39 -9.84 -24.63
N ASP A 336 -18.43 -9.26 -24.06
CA ASP A 336 -18.67 -7.83 -24.01
C ASP A 336 -18.63 -7.34 -22.56
N ASN A 337 -17.71 -6.41 -22.25
CA ASN A 337 -17.53 -5.90 -20.89
C ASN A 337 -18.74 -5.09 -20.42
N HIS A 338 -19.44 -4.39 -21.30
CA HIS A 338 -20.62 -3.61 -20.93
C HIS A 338 -21.75 -4.56 -20.48
N ASP A 339 -22.02 -5.59 -21.28
CA ASP A 339 -23.04 -6.60 -20.97
C ASP A 339 -22.68 -7.39 -19.70
N ALA A 340 -21.40 -7.72 -19.50
CA ALA A 340 -20.92 -8.37 -18.29
C ALA A 340 -21.13 -7.50 -17.03
N LEU A 341 -20.87 -6.19 -17.12
CA LEU A 341 -21.11 -5.26 -16.01
C LEU A 341 -22.60 -5.07 -15.72
N GLN A 342 -23.46 -5.01 -16.75
CA GLN A 342 -24.92 -4.99 -16.56
C GLN A 342 -25.40 -6.27 -15.87
N SER A 343 -24.85 -7.43 -16.26
CA SER A 343 -25.16 -8.71 -15.63
C SER A 343 -24.73 -8.75 -14.16
N ALA A 344 -23.54 -8.24 -13.84
CA ALA A 344 -23.07 -8.13 -12.46
C ALA A 344 -23.98 -7.22 -11.60
N ILE A 345 -24.42 -6.08 -12.13
CA ILE A 345 -25.36 -5.18 -11.45
C ILE A 345 -26.72 -5.87 -11.25
N ALA A 346 -27.23 -6.57 -12.26
CA ALA A 346 -28.48 -7.31 -12.16
C ALA A 346 -28.40 -8.42 -11.09
N GLU A 347 -27.30 -9.16 -11.02
CA GLU A 347 -27.06 -10.17 -9.98
C GLU A 347 -27.03 -9.57 -8.57
N ILE A 348 -26.45 -8.37 -8.41
CA ILE A 348 -26.46 -7.62 -7.14
C ILE A 348 -27.90 -7.20 -6.76
N VAL A 349 -28.65 -6.62 -7.70
CA VAL A 349 -30.01 -6.12 -7.45
C VAL A 349 -30.98 -7.27 -7.15
N GLU A 350 -30.94 -8.35 -7.94
CA GLU A 350 -31.80 -9.52 -7.76
C GLU A 350 -31.56 -10.16 -6.38
N ARG A 351 -30.31 -10.21 -5.93
CA ARG A 351 -29.97 -10.72 -4.60
C ARG A 351 -30.52 -9.82 -3.50
N GLY A 352 -30.35 -8.50 -3.62
CA GLY A 352 -30.88 -7.54 -2.63
C GLY A 352 -32.38 -7.72 -2.42
N TRP A 353 -33.13 -7.93 -3.50
CA TRP A 353 -34.57 -8.18 -3.45
C TRP A 353 -34.92 -9.54 -2.83
N ARG A 354 -34.16 -10.60 -3.14
CA ARG A 354 -34.41 -11.94 -2.58
C ARG A 354 -34.14 -12.02 -1.08
N SER A 355 -33.18 -11.26 -0.56
CA SER A 355 -32.90 -11.23 0.90
C SER A 355 -34.00 -10.58 1.74
N GLU A 356 -34.91 -9.81 1.13
CA GLU A 356 -36.07 -9.21 1.83
C GLU A 356 -37.30 -10.13 1.87
N LEU A 357 -37.30 -11.21 1.10
CA LEU A 357 -38.43 -12.15 0.95
C LEU A 357 -38.24 -13.50 1.66
N SER A 358 -37.10 -13.71 2.30
CA SER A 358 -36.74 -14.90 3.09
C SER A 358 -36.49 -14.53 4.54
#